data_AF-A0A0F2S767-F1
#
_entry.id   AF-A0A0F2S767-F1
#
_cell.length_a   1.000
_cell.length_b   1.000
_cell.length_c   1.000
_cell.angle_alpha   90.00
_cell.angle_beta   90.00
_cell.angle_gamma   90.00
#
_symmetry.space_group_name_H-M   'P 1'
#
loop_
_entity.id
_entity.type
_entity.pdbx_description
1 polymer ?
#
loop_
_entity_poly.entity_id
_entity_poly.type
_entity_poly.pdbx_seq_one_letter_code
_entity_poly.pdbx_strand_id
1 'polypeptide(L)'
;MRKTLETIIHGPWAYWIGAIILGLLNILVLIVRGQPWGVTLNIEIWAEWIGTNLGILTDRGFTFEELMAASGTYLNFGLLLGAFWATLVASQVRFRPIRDKKFFFSALIGGLLMGYGARIAYGCNVGALLNGIASSSLTGWIFAIAVFLGAWLGSKLLLKYLM
;
A
#
# COMPACT_ATOMS: atom_id res chain seq x y z
N MET A 1 -9.12 14.50 30.74
CA MET A 1 -9.57 13.26 30.06
C MET A 1 -10.28 13.51 28.73
N ARG A 2 -11.36 14.33 28.65
CA ARG A 2 -12.12 14.52 27.39
C ARG A 2 -11.31 15.05 26.21
N LYS A 3 -10.49 16.10 26.42
CA LYS A 3 -9.55 16.63 25.39
C LYS A 3 -8.49 15.63 24.95
N THR A 4 -7.98 14.81 25.88
CA THR A 4 -6.98 13.78 25.60
C THR A 4 -7.57 12.68 24.73
N LEU A 5 -8.81 12.26 25.05
CA LEU A 5 -9.56 11.28 24.27
C LEU A 5 -9.88 11.82 22.86
N GLU A 6 -10.31 13.08 22.74
CA GLU A 6 -10.54 13.72 21.45
C GLU A 6 -9.27 13.86 20.61
N THR A 7 -8.10 14.07 21.22
CA THR A 7 -6.83 14.14 20.49
C THR A 7 -6.39 12.75 20.00
N ILE A 8 -6.64 11.71 20.79
CA ILE A 8 -6.37 10.32 20.40
C ILE A 8 -7.33 9.88 19.28
N ILE A 9 -8.59 10.32 19.31
CA ILE A 9 -9.63 9.87 18.37
C ILE A 9 -9.68 10.73 17.09
N HIS A 10 -9.52 12.04 17.19
CA HIS A 10 -9.70 13.00 16.09
C HIS A 10 -8.47 13.87 15.79
N GLY A 11 -7.49 13.93 16.71
CA GLY A 11 -6.32 14.80 16.56
C GLY A 11 -5.31 14.26 15.55
N PRO A 12 -4.52 15.13 14.89
CA PRO A 12 -3.37 14.67 14.12
C PRO A 12 -2.35 14.05 15.07
N TRP A 13 -2.14 12.74 14.97
CA TRP A 13 -1.11 12.07 15.77
C TRP A 13 0.26 12.58 15.37
N ALA A 14 1.16 12.72 16.35
CA ALA A 14 2.54 13.07 16.06
C ALA A 14 3.18 11.96 15.21
N TYR A 15 3.98 12.36 14.21
CA TYR A 15 4.55 11.41 13.22
C TYR A 15 5.35 10.27 13.85
N TRP A 16 6.03 10.54 14.97
CA TRP A 16 6.80 9.53 15.71
C TRP A 16 5.91 8.44 16.33
N ILE A 17 4.69 8.77 16.77
CA ILE A 17 3.73 7.79 17.30
C ILE A 17 3.34 6.82 16.19
N GLY A 18 3.00 7.36 15.01
CA GLY A 18 2.69 6.57 13.83
C GLY A 18 3.86 5.65 13.45
N ALA A 19 5.09 6.17 13.45
CA ALA A 19 6.29 5.40 13.13
C ALA A 19 6.54 4.25 14.12
N ILE A 20 6.41 4.49 15.44
CA ILE A 20 6.57 3.45 16.46
C ILE A 20 5.50 2.36 16.30
N ILE A 21 4.24 2.74 16.14
CA ILE A 21 3.14 1.78 15.99
C ILE A 21 3.31 0.96 14.72
N LEU A 22 3.63 1.59 13.58
CA LEU A 22 3.92 0.89 12.33
C LEU A 22 5.10 -0.08 12.48
N GLY A 23 6.17 0.33 13.15
CA GLY A 23 7.32 -0.53 13.43
C GLY A 23 6.96 -1.75 14.27
N LEU A 24 6.24 -1.55 15.38
CA LEU A 24 5.79 -2.63 16.26
C LEU A 24 4.83 -3.59 15.55
N LEU A 25 3.86 -3.08 14.78
CA LEU A 25 2.95 -3.92 14.00
C LEU A 25 3.71 -4.73 12.95
N ASN A 26 4.69 -4.14 12.28
CA ASN A 26 5.51 -4.85 11.31
C ASN A 26 6.35 -5.96 11.94
N ILE A 27 6.93 -5.72 13.14
CA ILE A 27 7.62 -6.76 13.92
C ILE A 27 6.65 -7.89 14.27
N LEU A 28 5.42 -7.57 14.69
CA LEU A 28 4.40 -8.57 15.00
C LEU A 28 4.05 -9.40 13.76
N VAL A 29 3.87 -8.76 12.61
CA VAL A 29 3.63 -9.44 11.32
C VAL A 29 4.79 -10.37 10.98
N LEU A 30 6.03 -9.92 11.17
CA LEU A 30 7.23 -10.72 10.93
C LEU A 30 7.28 -11.96 11.84
N ILE A 31 6.98 -11.81 13.14
CA ILE A 31 6.97 -12.92 14.10
C ILE A 31 5.87 -13.94 13.76
N VAL A 32 4.66 -13.47 13.40
CA VAL A 32 3.52 -14.35 13.13
C VAL A 32 3.64 -15.07 11.77
N ARG A 33 4.12 -14.38 10.73
CA ARG A 33 4.17 -14.91 9.36
C ARG A 33 5.53 -15.46 8.95
N GLY A 34 6.60 -15.15 9.68
CA GLY A 34 7.98 -15.43 9.25
C GLY A 34 8.43 -14.60 8.03
N GLN A 35 7.60 -13.67 7.54
CA GLN A 35 7.90 -12.80 6.42
C GLN A 35 7.48 -11.37 6.71
N PRO A 36 8.24 -10.36 6.23
CA PRO A 36 7.94 -8.96 6.49
C PRO A 36 6.66 -8.51 5.78
N TRP A 37 6.07 -7.40 6.25
CA TRP A 37 4.87 -6.87 5.64
C TRP A 37 5.12 -6.38 4.20
N GLY A 38 4.27 -6.79 3.27
CA GLY A 38 4.31 -6.35 1.87
C GLY A 38 2.92 -6.43 1.26
N VAL A 39 2.65 -5.55 0.29
CA VAL A 39 1.34 -5.44 -0.39
C VAL A 39 1.42 -5.96 -1.83
N THR A 40 2.50 -5.64 -2.55
CA THR A 40 2.63 -5.90 -4.00
C THR A 40 2.52 -7.36 -4.38
N LEU A 41 3.23 -8.25 -3.66
CA LEU A 41 3.25 -9.68 -3.95
C LEU A 41 1.88 -10.34 -3.75
N ASN A 42 1.03 -9.74 -2.92
CA ASN A 42 -0.31 -10.26 -2.66
C ASN A 42 -1.31 -9.78 -3.72
N ILE A 43 -1.11 -8.58 -4.27
CA ILE A 43 -1.87 -8.08 -5.42
C ILE A 43 -1.57 -8.95 -6.66
N GLU A 44 -0.36 -9.50 -6.77
CA GLU A 44 -0.02 -10.47 -7.82
C GLU A 44 -0.90 -11.73 -7.76
N ILE A 45 -1.07 -12.33 -6.58
CA ILE A 45 -1.94 -13.51 -6.39
C ILE A 45 -3.38 -13.19 -6.83
N TRP A 46 -3.87 -11.98 -6.53
CA TRP A 46 -5.20 -11.53 -6.96
C TRP A 46 -5.27 -11.36 -8.48
N ALA A 47 -4.22 -10.81 -9.10
CA ALA A 47 -4.14 -10.66 -10.55
C ALA A 47 -4.05 -12.00 -11.28
N GLU A 48 -3.32 -12.97 -10.73
CA GLU A 48 -3.24 -14.34 -11.26
C GLU A 48 -4.60 -15.04 -11.16
N TRP A 49 -5.28 -14.96 -10.01
CA TRP A 49 -6.64 -15.49 -9.86
C TRP A 49 -7.61 -14.89 -10.89
N ILE A 50 -7.62 -13.55 -11.06
CA ILE A 50 -8.46 -12.89 -12.08
C ILE A 50 -8.06 -13.37 -13.49
N GLY A 51 -6.76 -13.44 -13.78
CA GLY A 51 -6.24 -13.83 -15.09
C GLY A 51 -6.59 -15.27 -15.49
N THR A 52 -6.60 -16.20 -14.53
CA THR A 52 -7.04 -17.58 -14.78
C THR A 52 -8.55 -17.67 -14.96
N ASN A 53 -9.35 -16.96 -14.15
CA ASN A 53 -10.81 -16.96 -14.32
C ASN A 53 -11.26 -16.32 -15.65
N LEU A 54 -10.47 -15.41 -16.20
CA LEU A 54 -10.68 -14.83 -17.53
C LEU A 54 -10.14 -15.69 -18.68
N GLY A 55 -9.52 -16.84 -18.39
CA GLY A 55 -8.94 -17.74 -19.39
C GLY A 55 -7.66 -17.22 -20.07
N ILE A 56 -7.04 -16.18 -19.51
CA ILE A 56 -5.79 -15.59 -20.03
C ILE A 56 -4.57 -16.39 -19.56
N LEU A 57 -4.65 -16.99 -18.37
CA LEU A 57 -3.59 -17.78 -17.75
C LEU A 57 -4.06 -19.23 -17.58
N THR A 58 -3.39 -20.18 -18.23
CA THR A 58 -3.75 -21.61 -18.21
C THR A 58 -3.04 -22.44 -17.12
N ASP A 59 -1.87 -22.01 -16.63
CA ASP A 59 -0.97 -22.87 -15.84
C ASP A 59 -0.72 -22.45 -14.37
N ARG A 60 -1.33 -21.36 -13.87
CA ARG A 60 -1.03 -20.81 -12.53
C ARG A 60 -2.24 -20.31 -11.76
N GLY A 61 -3.39 -20.95 -11.93
CA GLY A 61 -4.60 -20.54 -11.24
C GLY A 61 -4.57 -20.90 -9.76
N PHE A 62 -4.45 -19.91 -8.88
CA PHE A 62 -4.88 -20.08 -7.50
C PHE A 62 -6.39 -20.36 -7.48
N THR A 63 -6.82 -21.28 -6.62
CA THR A 63 -8.24 -21.45 -6.31
C THR A 63 -8.73 -20.30 -5.43
N PHE A 64 -10.04 -20.08 -5.35
CA PHE A 64 -10.60 -19.05 -4.47
C PHE A 64 -10.29 -19.32 -2.98
N GLU A 65 -10.25 -20.59 -2.58
CA GLU A 65 -9.89 -20.98 -1.21
C GLU A 65 -8.44 -20.64 -0.89
N GLU A 66 -7.51 -20.94 -1.80
CA GLU A 66 -6.09 -20.58 -1.65
C GLU A 66 -5.87 -19.07 -1.64
N LEU A 67 -6.61 -18.32 -2.47
CA LEU A 67 -6.58 -16.85 -2.49
C LEU A 67 -6.99 -16.28 -1.12
N MET A 68 -8.06 -16.80 -0.53
CA MET A 68 -8.57 -16.34 0.77
C MET A 68 -7.69 -16.78 1.93
N ALA A 69 -7.08 -17.97 1.84
CA ALA A 69 -6.11 -18.46 2.82
C ALA A 69 -4.74 -17.78 2.69
N ALA A 70 -4.45 -17.15 1.55
CA ALA A 70 -3.17 -16.50 1.30
C ALA A 70 -2.91 -15.40 2.32
N SER A 71 -1.71 -15.45 2.90
CA SER A 71 -1.43 -14.63 4.08
C SER A 71 -1.38 -13.12 3.83
N GLY A 72 -1.22 -12.76 2.56
CA GLY A 72 -1.35 -11.42 2.06
C GLY A 72 -2.76 -10.88 1.97
N THR A 73 -3.71 -11.74 1.64
CA THR A 73 -5.10 -11.38 1.37
C THR A 73 -5.76 -10.85 2.63
N TYR A 74 -5.62 -11.53 3.77
CA TYR A 74 -6.17 -11.05 5.03
C TYR A 74 -5.49 -9.77 5.54
N LEU A 75 -4.20 -9.55 5.25
CA LEU A 75 -3.53 -8.29 5.61
C LEU A 75 -4.01 -7.13 4.75
N ASN A 76 -4.22 -7.36 3.46
CA ASN A 76 -4.78 -6.35 2.56
C ASN A 76 -6.22 -6.00 2.95
N PHE A 77 -7.05 -7.00 3.27
CA PHE A 77 -8.39 -6.76 3.80
C PHE A 77 -8.35 -6.04 5.14
N GLY A 78 -7.45 -6.46 6.06
CA GLY A 78 -7.25 -5.77 7.34
C GLY A 78 -6.83 -4.32 7.17
N LEU A 79 -5.97 -4.01 6.18
CA LEU A 79 -5.59 -2.65 5.85
C LEU A 79 -6.78 -1.84 5.31
N LEU A 80 -7.56 -2.40 4.39
CA LEU A 80 -8.74 -1.75 3.80
C LEU A 80 -9.82 -1.48 4.85
N LEU A 81 -10.20 -2.50 5.61
CA LEU A 81 -11.21 -2.41 6.67
C LEU A 81 -10.73 -1.53 7.82
N GLY A 82 -9.45 -1.63 8.20
CA GLY A 82 -8.84 -0.80 9.23
C GLY A 82 -8.80 0.68 8.84
N ALA A 83 -8.40 1.00 7.61
CA ALA A 83 -8.42 2.37 7.09
C ALA A 83 -9.85 2.92 7.04
N PHE A 84 -10.80 2.12 6.57
CA PHE A 84 -12.22 2.50 6.56
C PHE A 84 -12.74 2.77 7.97
N TRP A 85 -12.50 1.87 8.92
CA TRP A 85 -12.91 2.03 10.32
C TRP A 85 -12.25 3.25 10.97
N ALA A 86 -10.95 3.47 10.75
CA ALA A 86 -10.23 4.63 11.26
C ALA A 86 -10.85 5.94 10.74
N THR A 87 -11.24 6.00 9.46
CA THR A 87 -11.90 7.19 8.89
C THR A 87 -13.31 7.43 9.43
N LEU A 88 -14.06 6.35 9.74
CA LEU A 88 -15.36 6.41 10.39
C LEU A 88 -15.25 6.95 11.81
N VAL A 89 -14.34 6.39 12.61
CA VAL A 89 -14.08 6.82 13.99
C VAL A 89 -13.59 8.26 14.04
N ALA A 90 -12.74 8.67 13.09
CA ALA A 90 -12.28 10.05 12.98
C ALA A 90 -13.37 11.02 12.50
N SER A 91 -14.55 10.53 12.08
CA SER A 91 -15.63 11.30 11.44
C SER A 91 -15.15 12.06 10.19
N GLN A 92 -14.18 11.49 9.47
CA GLN A 92 -13.56 12.11 8.28
C GLN A 92 -13.98 11.45 6.97
N VAL A 93 -15.00 10.58 6.98
CA VAL A 93 -15.51 9.96 5.76
C VAL A 93 -16.01 11.05 4.81
N ARG A 94 -15.34 11.17 3.66
CA ARG A 94 -15.72 12.08 2.59
C ARG A 94 -15.69 11.34 1.27
N PHE A 95 -16.85 11.20 0.66
CA PHE A 95 -16.94 10.71 -0.71
C PHE A 95 -16.54 11.84 -1.67
N ARG A 96 -15.49 11.60 -2.47
CA ARG A 96 -15.01 12.56 -3.47
C ARG A 96 -15.19 11.93 -4.86
N PRO A 97 -16.22 12.31 -5.62
CA PRO A 97 -16.37 11.81 -6.98
C PRO A 97 -15.22 12.29 -7.86
N ILE A 98 -14.92 11.51 -8.89
CA ILE A 98 -13.87 11.87 -9.86
C ILE A 98 -14.32 13.11 -10.62
N ARG A 99 -13.59 14.20 -10.45
CA ARG A 99 -14.00 15.53 -10.95
C ARG A 99 -13.86 15.65 -12.47
N ASP A 100 -12.80 15.08 -13.04
CA ASP A 100 -12.41 15.29 -14.43
C ASP A 100 -11.90 14.00 -15.09
N LYS A 101 -12.19 13.84 -16.40
CA LYS A 101 -11.66 12.73 -17.22
C LYS A 101 -10.12 12.71 -17.23
N LYS A 102 -9.49 13.89 -17.21
CA LYS A 102 -8.02 14.02 -17.11
C LYS A 102 -7.47 13.40 -15.82
N PHE A 103 -8.16 13.62 -14.70
CA PHE A 103 -7.79 13.03 -13.41
C PHE A 103 -7.96 11.50 -13.44
N PHE A 104 -9.01 11.00 -14.07
CA PHE A 104 -9.20 9.56 -14.27
C PHE A 104 -8.05 8.91 -15.05
N PHE A 105 -7.71 9.45 -16.23
CA PHE A 105 -6.65 8.88 -17.06
C PHE A 105 -5.27 8.98 -16.41
N SER A 106 -4.97 10.09 -15.73
CA SER A 106 -3.69 10.23 -15.01
C SER A 106 -3.59 9.29 -13.82
N ALA A 107 -4.67 9.07 -13.07
CA ALA A 107 -4.70 8.07 -11.99
C ALA A 107 -4.53 6.65 -12.54
N LEU A 108 -5.16 6.32 -13.68
CA LEU A 108 -5.01 5.02 -14.34
C LEU A 108 -3.57 4.79 -14.81
N ILE A 109 -2.98 5.75 -15.52
CA ILE A 109 -1.58 5.67 -15.99
C ILE A 109 -0.62 5.60 -14.79
N GLY A 110 -0.85 6.40 -13.76
CA GLY A 110 -0.05 6.38 -12.53
C GLY A 110 -0.11 5.03 -11.82
N GLY A 111 -1.30 4.42 -11.73
CA GLY A 111 -1.47 3.08 -11.16
C GLY A 111 -0.74 2.00 -11.96
N LEU A 112 -0.81 2.04 -13.29
CA LEU A 112 -0.09 1.11 -14.16
C LEU A 112 1.42 1.25 -14.02
N LEU A 113 1.95 2.48 -14.01
CA LEU A 113 3.37 2.75 -13.80
C LEU A 113 3.83 2.30 -12.40
N MET A 114 3.01 2.52 -11.37
CA MET A 114 3.29 2.07 -10.01
C MET A 114 3.34 0.54 -9.93
N GLY A 115 2.39 -0.17 -10.55
CA GLY A 115 2.38 -1.62 -10.63
C GLY A 115 3.59 -2.19 -11.37
N TYR A 116 3.89 -1.64 -12.56
CA TYR A 116 5.04 -2.03 -13.37
C TYR A 116 6.36 -1.83 -12.62
N GLY A 117 6.55 -0.64 -12.03
CA GLY A 117 7.74 -0.32 -11.25
C GLY A 117 7.88 -1.21 -10.01
N ALA A 118 6.78 -1.51 -9.32
CA ALA A 118 6.78 -2.38 -8.15
C ALA A 118 7.19 -3.82 -8.49
N ARG A 119 6.86 -4.31 -9.69
CA ARG A 119 7.32 -5.63 -10.18
C ARG A 119 8.80 -5.64 -10.51
N ILE A 120 9.30 -4.63 -11.22
CA ILE A 120 10.74 -4.53 -11.53
C ILE A 120 11.58 -4.43 -10.25
N ALA A 121 11.09 -3.65 -9.28
CA ALA A 121 11.77 -3.45 -8.01
C ALA A 121 11.56 -4.61 -7.01
N TYR A 122 10.72 -5.60 -7.34
CA TYR A 122 10.30 -6.68 -6.44
C TYR A 122 9.79 -6.18 -5.07
N GLY A 123 9.09 -5.04 -5.04
CA GLY A 123 8.67 -4.44 -3.78
C GLY A 123 7.81 -3.19 -3.90
N CYS A 124 7.40 -2.68 -2.75
CA CYS A 124 6.67 -1.41 -2.60
C CYS A 124 7.32 -0.57 -1.50
N ASN A 125 6.76 0.60 -1.21
CA ASN A 125 7.22 1.45 -0.11
C ASN A 125 7.20 0.72 1.25
N VAL A 126 6.26 -0.18 1.48
CA VAL A 126 6.28 -0.98 2.72
C VAL A 126 7.37 -2.06 2.62
N GLY A 127 7.36 -2.83 1.54
CA GLY A 127 8.25 -3.96 1.33
C GLY A 127 9.72 -3.58 1.18
N ALA A 128 10.05 -2.80 0.16
CA ALA A 128 11.41 -2.47 -0.24
C ALA A 128 11.99 -1.27 0.52
N LEU A 129 11.18 -0.24 0.80
CA LEU A 129 11.68 0.94 1.53
C LEU A 129 11.71 0.68 3.04
N LEU A 130 10.57 0.43 3.70
CA LEU A 130 10.55 0.27 5.17
C LEU A 130 11.33 -0.97 5.62
N ASN A 131 11.02 -2.16 5.09
CA ASN A 131 11.74 -3.36 5.54
C ASN A 131 13.18 -3.41 5.01
N GLY A 132 13.40 -2.95 3.77
CA GLY A 132 14.75 -2.97 3.19
C GLY A 132 15.71 -2.03 3.93
N ILE A 133 15.26 -0.85 4.36
CA ILE A 133 16.07 0.04 5.22
C ILE A 133 16.22 -0.56 6.62
N ALA A 134 15.14 -1.11 7.20
CA ALA A 134 15.20 -1.72 8.53
C ALA A 134 16.19 -2.89 8.61
N SER A 135 16.32 -3.68 7.53
CA SER A 135 17.33 -4.74 7.42
C SER A 135 18.70 -4.25 6.96
N SER A 136 18.90 -2.92 6.84
CA SER A 136 20.11 -2.29 6.31
C SER A 136 20.55 -2.79 4.93
N SER A 137 19.59 -3.17 4.08
CA SER A 137 19.87 -3.65 2.73
C SER A 137 20.23 -2.50 1.78
N LEU A 138 21.29 -2.69 0.99
CA LEU A 138 21.69 -1.74 -0.05
C LEU A 138 20.57 -1.52 -1.08
N THR A 139 19.81 -2.56 -1.41
CA THR A 139 18.68 -2.46 -2.35
C THR A 139 17.58 -1.54 -1.83
N GLY A 140 17.33 -1.54 -0.51
CA GLY A 140 16.35 -0.66 0.12
C GLY A 140 16.76 0.81 0.05
N TRP A 141 18.05 1.11 0.23
CA TRP A 141 18.59 2.47 0.10
C TRP A 141 18.56 2.98 -1.34
N ILE A 142 18.92 2.13 -2.32
CA ILE A 142 18.81 2.47 -3.75
C ILE A 142 17.35 2.74 -4.11
N PHE A 143 16.44 1.88 -3.64
CA PHE A 143 14.99 2.06 -3.84
C PHE A 143 14.51 3.39 -3.23
N ALA A 144 15.00 3.78 -2.06
CA ALA A 144 14.65 5.04 -1.41
C ALA A 144 14.99 6.26 -2.28
N ILE A 145 16.20 6.30 -2.82
CA ILE A 145 16.65 7.40 -3.69
C ILE A 145 15.81 7.42 -4.96
N ALA A 146 15.60 6.26 -5.60
CA ALA A 146 14.83 6.15 -6.82
C ALA A 146 13.36 6.59 -6.64
N VAL A 147 12.70 6.12 -5.57
CA VAL A 147 11.32 6.52 -5.24
C VAL A 147 11.24 8.00 -4.92
N PHE A 148 12.21 8.56 -4.20
CA PHE A 148 12.22 9.98 -3.88
C PHE A 148 12.31 10.84 -5.16
N LEU A 149 13.22 10.52 -6.07
CA LEU A 149 13.36 11.21 -7.35
C LEU A 149 12.11 11.03 -8.23
N GLY A 150 11.57 9.82 -8.29
CA GLY A 150 10.34 9.51 -9.02
C GLY A 150 9.13 10.28 -8.49
N ALA A 151 8.96 10.35 -7.17
CA ALA A 151 7.89 11.11 -6.52
C ALA A 151 8.05 12.61 -6.72
N TRP A 152 9.27 13.13 -6.69
CA TRP A 152 9.55 14.55 -6.96
C TRP A 152 9.20 14.94 -8.39
N LEU A 153 9.65 14.16 -9.38
CA LEU A 153 9.33 14.38 -10.79
C LEU A 153 7.83 14.21 -11.06
N GLY A 154 7.22 13.15 -10.52
CA GLY A 154 5.79 12.88 -10.64
C GLY A 154 4.95 13.99 -10.03
N SER A 155 5.35 14.53 -8.87
CA SER A 155 4.67 15.66 -8.25
C SER A 155 4.74 16.91 -9.12
N LYS A 156 5.92 17.25 -9.67
CA LYS A 156 6.03 18.39 -10.60
C LYS A 156 5.15 18.21 -11.84
N LEU A 157 5.08 17.00 -12.39
CA LEU A 157 4.23 16.70 -13.54
C LEU A 157 2.74 16.88 -13.18
N LEU A 158 2.32 16.33 -12.05
CA LEU A 158 0.94 16.42 -11.58
C LEU A 158 0.51 17.87 -11.34
N LEU A 159 1.37 18.66 -10.67
CA LEU A 159 1.13 20.09 -10.44
C LEU A 159 1.01 20.89 -11.76
N LYS A 160 1.77 20.52 -12.79
CA LYS A 160 1.82 21.26 -14.06
C LYS A 160 0.69 20.93 -15.03
N TYR A 161 0.24 19.68 -15.04
CA TYR A 161 -0.70 19.18 -16.07
C TYR A 161 -2.11 18.90 -15.54
N LEU A 162 -2.28 18.76 -14.22
CA LEU A 162 -3.52 18.25 -13.62
C LEU A 162 -4.20 19.24 -12.66
N MET A 163 -3.45 20.18 -12.09
CA MET A 163 -3.97 21.30 -11.29
C MET A 163 -3.79 22.60 -12.05
#